data_AF-A0A0B3AH52-F1
#
_entry.id   AF-A0A0B3AH52-F1
#
_cell.length_a   1.000
_cell.length_b   1.000
_cell.length_c   1.000
_cell.angle_alpha   90.00
_cell.angle_beta   90.00
_cell.angle_gamma   90.00
#
_symmetry.space_group_name_H-M   'P 1'
#
loop_
_entity.id
_entity.type
_entity.pdbx_description
1 polymer ?
#
loop_
_entity_poly.entity_id
_entity_poly.type
_entity_poly.pdbx_seq_one_letter_code
_entity_poly.pdbx_strand_id
1 'polypeptide(L)'
;MITKEQGKEEIKKLVETPAILMKKVCFTPTATILTNNDYVPVNTVYVIHSKKNVPLEYLLAILNSKLIGFYTRRKYGATAMRGGFIELRTFEIEKIPIKIDQKLLPQITKNSSHLLSLNKRLNEIKDKQTDEKARLEKEIQKTDDEIDQEVYKIYGITKEEQKIIEESLK
;
A
#
# COMPACT_ATOMS: atom_id res chain seq x y z
N MET A 1 28.66 -13.50 13.14
CA MET A 1 28.15 -14.57 12.25
C MET A 1 26.76 -14.92 12.73
N ILE A 2 25.71 -14.48 12.03
CA ILE A 2 24.33 -14.89 12.35
C ILE A 2 24.19 -16.32 11.79
N THR A 3 23.90 -17.30 12.64
CA THR A 3 23.77 -18.69 12.21
C THR A 3 22.50 -18.89 11.38
N LYS A 4 22.50 -19.85 10.44
CA LYS A 4 21.34 -20.15 9.57
C LYS A 4 20.06 -20.47 10.36
N GLU A 5 20.17 -20.87 11.63
CA GLU A 5 19.05 -21.14 12.53
C GLU A 5 18.44 -19.86 13.13
N GLN A 6 19.27 -18.88 13.53
CA GLN A 6 18.80 -17.57 13.98
C GLN A 6 18.01 -16.83 12.89
N GLY A 7 18.47 -16.93 11.63
CA GLY A 7 17.74 -16.37 10.49
C GLY A 7 16.37 -17.04 10.25
N LYS A 8 16.23 -18.34 10.53
CA LYS A 8 14.93 -19.04 10.40
C LYS A 8 13.95 -18.67 11.51
N GLU A 9 14.42 -18.54 12.75
CA GLU A 9 13.61 -18.12 13.90
C GLU A 9 13.10 -16.68 13.74
N GLU A 10 13.97 -15.76 13.28
CA GLU A 10 13.59 -14.38 12.98
C GLU A 10 12.57 -14.31 11.84
N ILE A 11 12.78 -15.05 10.74
CA ILE A 11 11.81 -15.13 9.62
C ILE A 11 10.47 -15.68 10.10
N LYS A 12 10.47 -16.68 10.99
CA LYS A 12 9.25 -17.26 11.54
C LYS A 12 8.48 -16.24 12.40
N LYS A 13 9.18 -15.48 13.26
CA LYS A 13 8.60 -14.41 14.08
C LYS A 13 8.10 -13.21 13.26
N LEU A 14 8.77 -12.91 12.14
CA LEU A 14 8.37 -11.92 11.14
C LEU A 14 7.05 -12.29 10.45
N VAL A 15 6.79 -13.58 10.25
CA VAL A 15 5.56 -14.10 9.61
C VAL A 15 4.39 -14.16 10.61
N GLU A 16 4.66 -14.44 11.89
CA GLU A 16 3.65 -14.60 12.95
C GLU A 16 2.97 -13.29 13.40
N THR A 17 3.48 -12.12 13.01
CA THR A 17 2.91 -10.83 13.37
C THR A 17 2.28 -10.14 12.16
N PRO A 18 1.07 -9.57 12.29
CA PRO A 18 0.48 -8.81 11.19
C PRO A 18 1.42 -7.74 10.68
N ALA A 19 1.61 -7.71 9.36
CA ALA A 19 2.57 -6.82 8.71
C ALA A 19 2.05 -6.39 7.33
N ILE A 20 2.63 -5.33 6.78
CA ILE A 20 2.37 -4.91 5.41
C ILE A 20 3.39 -5.59 4.49
N LEU A 21 2.91 -6.25 3.43
CA LEU A 21 3.72 -6.72 2.32
C LEU A 21 3.71 -5.68 1.20
N MET A 22 4.88 -5.27 0.73
CA MET A 22 4.99 -4.32 -0.37
C MET A 22 5.92 -4.85 -1.45
N LYS A 23 5.54 -4.68 -2.72
CA LYS A 23 6.38 -5.08 -3.85
C LYS A 23 7.67 -4.25 -3.89
N LYS A 24 8.81 -4.92 -4.09
CA LYS A 24 10.11 -4.26 -4.26
C LYS A 24 10.22 -3.55 -5.61
N VAL A 25 9.80 -4.24 -6.68
CA VAL A 25 9.74 -3.69 -8.04
C VAL A 25 8.29 -3.32 -8.36
N CYS A 26 8.06 -2.07 -8.70
CA CYS A 26 6.71 -1.55 -8.89
C CYS A 26 6.69 -0.35 -9.84
N PHE A 27 5.54 -0.08 -10.46
CA PHE A 27 5.33 1.15 -11.22
C PHE A 27 4.91 2.29 -10.29
N THR A 28 3.95 1.98 -9.41
CA THR A 28 3.62 2.71 -8.18
C THR A 28 3.69 1.73 -7.02
N PRO A 29 3.96 2.19 -5.79
CA PRO A 29 3.95 1.32 -4.61
C PRO A 29 2.63 0.56 -4.52
N THR A 30 2.73 -0.76 -4.34
CA THR A 30 1.58 -1.63 -4.17
C THR A 30 1.83 -2.49 -2.95
N ALA A 31 0.92 -2.43 -2.00
CA ALA A 31 1.04 -3.13 -0.73
C ALA A 31 -0.28 -3.79 -0.31
N THR A 32 -0.18 -4.80 0.54
CA THR A 32 -1.31 -5.49 1.18
C THR A 32 -0.95 -5.84 2.62
N ILE A 33 -1.92 -6.28 3.42
CA ILE A 33 -1.67 -6.78 4.78
C ILE A 33 -1.55 -8.30 4.74
N LEU A 34 -0.51 -8.82 5.38
CA LEU A 34 -0.36 -10.22 5.74
C LEU A 34 -0.96 -10.42 7.13
N THR A 35 -2.10 -11.10 7.19
CA THR A 35 -2.78 -11.44 8.46
C THR A 35 -2.49 -12.87 8.92
N ASN A 36 -2.07 -13.75 8.01
CA ASN A 36 -1.96 -15.18 8.25
C ASN A 36 -0.57 -15.70 7.84
N ASN A 37 -0.12 -16.77 8.48
CA ASN A 37 1.19 -17.41 8.21
C ASN A 37 1.23 -18.24 6.91
N ASP A 38 0.21 -18.15 6.06
CA ASP A 38 0.07 -18.99 4.87
C ASP A 38 1.07 -18.61 3.77
N TYR A 39 1.73 -17.45 3.89
CA TYR A 39 2.67 -16.94 2.89
C TYR A 39 4.03 -16.63 3.51
N VAL A 40 5.08 -17.16 2.88
CA VAL A 40 6.47 -16.81 3.19
C VAL A 40 6.95 -15.74 2.20
N PRO A 41 7.24 -14.52 2.67
CA PRO A 41 7.77 -13.48 1.81
C PRO A 41 9.14 -13.90 1.25
N VAL A 42 9.33 -13.74 -0.05
CA VAL A 42 10.60 -13.98 -0.74
C VAL A 42 11.29 -12.65 -1.07
N ASN A 43 12.50 -12.69 -1.63
CA ASN A 43 13.39 -11.51 -1.84
C ASN A 43 12.80 -10.33 -2.64
N THR A 44 11.63 -10.49 -3.27
CA THR A 44 10.97 -9.47 -4.11
C THR A 44 9.88 -8.69 -3.40
N VAL A 45 9.65 -8.96 -2.10
CA VAL A 45 8.68 -8.24 -1.27
C VAL A 45 9.32 -7.77 0.02
N TYR A 46 8.90 -6.60 0.50
CA TYR A 46 9.24 -6.08 1.81
C TYR A 46 8.17 -6.42 2.84
N VAL A 47 8.60 -6.73 4.05
CA VAL A 47 7.75 -6.86 5.23
C VAL A 47 7.92 -5.60 6.08
N ILE A 48 6.83 -4.84 6.24
CA ILE A 48 6.82 -3.56 6.93
C ILE A 48 5.97 -3.70 8.20
N HIS A 49 6.59 -3.46 9.36
CA HIS A 49 5.91 -3.44 10.65
C HIS A 49 5.67 -2.02 11.14
N SER A 50 4.51 -1.79 11.75
CA SER A 50 4.19 -0.51 12.41
C SER A 50 4.95 -0.39 13.74
N LYS A 51 5.80 0.63 13.87
CA LYS A 51 6.56 0.89 15.12
C LYS A 51 5.84 1.83 16.11
N LYS A 52 4.78 2.52 15.69
CA LYS A 52 4.19 3.67 16.41
C LYS A 52 2.74 3.48 16.88
N ASN A 53 2.29 2.24 17.06
CA ASN A 53 0.89 1.92 17.40
C ASN A 53 -0.13 2.50 16.41
N VAL A 54 0.28 2.68 15.15
CA VAL A 54 -0.60 3.11 14.06
C VAL A 54 -1.23 1.86 13.46
N PRO A 55 -2.56 1.82 13.24
CA PRO A 55 -3.21 0.72 12.55
C PRO A 55 -2.54 0.42 11.21
N LEU A 56 -2.40 -0.86 10.87
CA LEU A 56 -1.74 -1.27 9.62
C LEU A 56 -2.55 -0.78 8.41
N GLU A 57 -3.87 -0.76 8.52
CA GLU A 57 -4.80 -0.28 7.49
C GLU A 57 -4.59 1.21 7.20
N TYR A 58 -4.30 2.03 8.21
CA TYR A 58 -3.95 3.43 8.00
C TYR A 58 -2.65 3.58 7.21
N LEU A 59 -1.61 2.82 7.58
CA LEU A 59 -0.34 2.84 6.86
C LEU A 59 -0.51 2.31 5.43
N LEU A 60 -1.30 1.25 5.27
CA LEU A 60 -1.60 0.63 3.98
C LEU A 60 -2.28 1.64 3.04
N ALA A 61 -3.25 2.39 3.54
CA ALA A 61 -3.97 3.42 2.79
C ALA A 61 -3.00 4.49 2.27
N ILE A 62 -2.11 5.00 3.13
CA ILE A 62 -1.11 5.99 2.71
C ILE A 62 -0.17 5.40 1.66
N LEU A 63 0.38 4.21 1.89
CA LEU A 63 1.36 3.59 1.00
C LEU A 63 0.83 3.31 -0.41
N ASN A 64 -0.46 2.95 -0.54
CA ASN A 64 -1.09 2.70 -1.84
C ASN A 64 -1.67 3.97 -2.50
N SER A 65 -1.71 5.12 -1.81
CA SER A 65 -2.32 6.34 -2.35
C SER A 65 -1.61 6.88 -3.60
N LYS A 66 -2.36 7.59 -4.44
CA LYS A 66 -1.84 8.29 -5.62
C LYS A 66 -0.74 9.30 -5.25
N LEU A 67 -0.85 9.95 -4.09
CA LEU A 67 0.19 10.88 -3.62
C LEU A 67 1.55 10.19 -3.45
N ILE A 68 1.57 9.01 -2.83
CA ILE A 68 2.82 8.25 -2.61
C ILE A 68 3.31 7.64 -3.94
N GLY A 69 2.40 7.21 -4.81
CA GLY A 69 2.72 6.86 -6.20
C GLY A 69 3.44 7.99 -6.94
N PHE A 70 2.89 9.20 -6.90
CA PHE A 70 3.51 10.38 -7.51
C PHE A 70 4.86 10.72 -6.88
N TYR A 71 4.95 10.75 -5.54
CA TYR A 71 6.18 11.06 -4.83
C TYR A 71 7.32 10.10 -5.22
N THR A 72 7.06 8.80 -5.20
CA THR A 72 8.08 7.79 -5.52
C THR A 72 8.50 7.87 -6.98
N ARG A 73 7.57 8.03 -7.92
CA ARG A 73 7.89 8.20 -9.34
C ARG A 73 8.65 9.49 -9.62
N ARG A 74 8.30 10.59 -8.97
CA ARG A 74 9.00 11.87 -9.16
C ARG A 74 10.42 11.83 -8.58
N LYS A 75 10.59 11.19 -7.42
CA LYS A 75 11.86 11.16 -6.70
C LYS A 75 12.83 10.11 -7.24
N TYR A 76 12.33 8.95 -7.64
CA TYR A 76 13.14 7.79 -8.03
C TYR A 76 12.96 7.39 -9.50
N GLY A 77 12.13 8.08 -10.29
CA GLY A 77 11.88 7.73 -11.69
C GLY A 77 13.13 7.73 -12.60
N ALA A 78 14.20 8.41 -12.21
CA ALA A 78 15.48 8.34 -12.92
C ALA A 78 16.16 6.97 -12.85
N THR A 79 15.79 6.12 -11.88
CA THR A 79 16.28 4.74 -11.76
C THR A 79 15.36 3.73 -12.44
N ALA A 80 14.36 4.20 -13.19
CA ALA A 80 13.38 3.34 -13.83
C ALA A 80 14.06 2.38 -14.83
N MET A 81 13.69 1.11 -14.70
CA MET A 81 14.01 0.06 -15.65
C MET A 81 13.08 0.15 -16.87
N ARG A 82 13.31 -0.73 -17.85
CA ARG A 82 12.44 -0.85 -19.04
C ARG A 82 10.98 -1.04 -18.61
N GLY A 83 10.08 -0.29 -19.25
CA GLY A 83 8.66 -0.29 -18.92
C GLY A 83 8.26 0.66 -17.78
N GLY A 84 9.21 1.46 -17.26
CA GLY A 84 8.91 2.50 -16.26
C GLY A 84 8.83 2.00 -14.82
N PHE A 85 9.20 0.74 -14.57
CA PHE A 85 9.23 0.16 -13.23
C PHE A 85 10.44 0.65 -12.44
N ILE A 86 10.24 0.98 -11.17
CA ILE A 86 11.31 1.32 -10.23
C ILE A 86 11.50 0.18 -9.22
N GLU A 87 12.74 -0.01 -8.78
CA GLU A 87 13.05 -0.87 -7.64
C GLU A 87 13.27 0.02 -6.42
N LEU A 88 12.32 0.02 -5.48
CA LEU A 88 12.44 0.78 -4.24
C LEU A 88 13.32 0.00 -3.26
N ARG A 89 14.35 0.64 -2.72
CA ARG A 89 15.24 0.05 -1.71
C ARG A 89 14.75 0.36 -0.30
N THR A 90 15.20 -0.42 0.69
CA THR A 90 14.79 -0.25 2.10
C THR A 90 14.95 1.20 2.59
N PHE A 91 16.11 1.83 2.33
CA PHE A 91 16.37 3.20 2.77
C PHE A 91 15.51 4.25 2.03
N GLU A 92 14.93 3.91 0.88
CA GLU A 92 14.04 4.81 0.11
C GLU A 92 12.62 4.74 0.65
N ILE A 93 12.19 3.54 1.06
CA ILE A 93 10.91 3.28 1.71
C ILE A 93 10.87 3.92 3.10
N GLU A 94 11.96 3.83 3.87
CA GLU A 94 12.08 4.50 5.17
C GLU A 94 12.02 6.04 5.07
N LYS A 95 12.31 6.59 3.89
CA LYS A 95 12.23 8.03 3.59
C LYS A 95 10.87 8.45 3.02
N ILE A 96 9.89 7.55 2.91
CA ILE A 96 8.53 7.93 2.55
C ILE A 96 7.97 8.77 3.70
N PRO A 97 7.52 10.01 3.43
CA PRO A 97 6.94 10.85 4.47
C PRO A 97 5.60 10.25 4.86
N ILE A 98 5.46 9.80 6.11
CA ILE A 98 4.19 9.31 6.67
C ILE A 98 3.72 10.31 7.73
N LYS A 99 2.68 11.08 7.41
CA LYS A 99 1.98 11.97 8.35
C LYS A 99 0.82 11.23 9.01
N ILE A 100 0.69 11.40 10.32
CA ILE A 100 -0.40 10.84 11.12
C ILE A 100 -1.33 12.00 11.49
N ASP A 101 -2.54 11.99 10.95
CA ASP A 101 -3.61 12.91 11.36
C ASP A 101 -4.58 12.15 12.26
N GLN A 102 -4.64 12.53 13.55
CA GLN A 102 -5.46 11.84 14.54
C GLN A 102 -6.97 11.95 14.27
N LYS A 103 -7.42 12.98 13.54
CA LYS A 103 -8.84 13.17 13.22
C LYS A 103 -9.27 12.26 12.06
N LEU A 104 -8.41 12.12 11.05
CA LEU A 104 -8.69 11.27 9.89
C LEU A 104 -8.29 9.81 10.09
N LEU A 105 -7.46 9.51 11.10
CA LEU A 105 -6.99 8.16 11.38
C LEU A 105 -8.12 7.13 11.49
N PRO A 106 -9.21 7.34 12.27
CA PRO A 106 -10.28 6.35 12.35
C PRO A 106 -11.01 6.13 11.02
N GLN A 107 -11.22 7.21 10.26
CA GLN A 107 -11.95 7.17 9.00
C GLN A 107 -11.15 6.46 7.91
N ILE A 108 -9.87 6.82 7.74
CA ILE A 108 -8.96 6.17 6.77
C ILE A 108 -8.79 4.69 7.12
N THR A 109 -8.62 4.36 8.41
CA THR A 109 -8.50 2.97 8.88
C THR A 109 -9.74 2.18 8.47
N LYS A 110 -10.94 2.72 8.75
CA LYS A 110 -12.22 2.09 8.39
C LYS A 110 -12.37 1.91 6.88
N ASN A 111 -12.07 2.95 6.08
CA ASN A 111 -12.15 2.89 4.63
C ASN A 111 -11.19 1.85 4.05
N SER A 112 -9.97 1.78 4.57
CA SER A 112 -8.98 0.79 4.15
C SER A 112 -9.39 -0.63 4.54
N SER A 113 -9.92 -0.86 5.75
CA SER A 113 -10.48 -2.17 6.12
C SER A 113 -11.65 -2.56 5.22
N HIS A 114 -12.53 -1.60 4.88
CA HIS A 114 -13.65 -1.81 3.96
C HIS A 114 -13.15 -2.20 2.57
N LEU A 115 -12.19 -1.45 2.03
CA LEU A 115 -11.57 -1.71 0.73
C LEU A 115 -10.93 -3.10 0.66
N LEU A 116 -10.25 -3.54 1.73
CA LEU A 116 -9.72 -4.90 1.83
C LEU A 116 -10.84 -5.96 1.78
N SER A 117 -11.95 -5.72 2.47
CA SER A 117 -13.10 -6.63 2.47
C SER A 117 -13.76 -6.73 1.09
N LEU A 118 -13.87 -5.61 0.37
CA LEU A 118 -14.40 -5.57 -0.99
C LEU A 118 -13.50 -6.31 -1.96
N ASN A 119 -12.18 -6.08 -1.90
CA ASN A 119 -11.21 -6.80 -2.73
C ASN A 119 -11.24 -8.31 -2.47
N LYS A 120 -11.45 -8.74 -1.21
CA LYS A 120 -11.63 -10.16 -0.89
C LYS A 120 -12.87 -10.75 -1.57
N ARG A 121 -14.03 -10.07 -1.46
CA ARG A 121 -15.27 -10.51 -2.13
C ARG A 121 -15.13 -10.52 -3.65
N LEU A 122 -14.45 -9.52 -4.23
CA LEU A 122 -14.16 -9.47 -5.66
C LEU A 122 -13.33 -10.68 -6.11
N ASN A 123 -12.31 -11.05 -5.34
CA ASN A 123 -11.48 -12.23 -5.62
C ASN A 123 -12.26 -13.55 -5.53
N GLU A 124 -13.24 -13.66 -4.62
CA GLU A 124 -14.11 -14.84 -4.50
C GLU A 124 -15.00 -15.06 -5.74
N ILE A 125 -15.40 -13.98 -6.43
CA ILE A 125 -16.16 -14.04 -7.69
C ILE A 125 -15.30 -14.52 -8.88
N LYS A 126 -13.97 -14.35 -8.79
CA LYS A 126 -12.98 -14.69 -9.82
C LYS A 126 -13.30 -14.01 -11.17
N ASP A 127 -13.09 -14.71 -12.28
CA ASP A 127 -13.22 -14.17 -13.64
C ASP A 127 -14.67 -14.12 -14.15
N LYS A 128 -15.67 -14.36 -13.29
CA LYS A 128 -17.08 -14.31 -13.69
C LYS A 128 -17.48 -12.86 -13.97
N GLN A 129 -18.00 -12.60 -15.16
CA GLN A 129 -18.60 -11.30 -15.49
C GLN A 129 -20.05 -11.28 -14.97
N THR A 130 -20.26 -10.64 -13.82
CA THR A 130 -21.57 -10.53 -13.16
C THR A 130 -21.89 -9.07 -12.81
N ASP A 131 -23.16 -8.76 -12.64
CA ASP A 131 -23.59 -7.45 -12.15
C ASP A 131 -23.03 -7.13 -10.75
N GLU A 132 -22.87 -8.17 -9.91
CA GLU A 132 -22.23 -8.05 -8.61
C GLU A 132 -20.76 -7.63 -8.73
N LYS A 133 -20.00 -8.22 -9.66
CA LYS A 133 -18.61 -7.83 -9.92
C LYS A 133 -18.51 -6.36 -10.31
N ALA A 134 -19.33 -5.92 -11.29
CA ALA A 134 -19.34 -4.53 -11.72
C ALA A 134 -19.74 -3.56 -10.59
N ARG A 135 -20.62 -3.99 -9.67
CA ARG A 135 -20.98 -3.20 -8.48
C ARG A 135 -19.82 -3.10 -7.49
N LEU A 136 -19.13 -4.20 -7.24
CA LEU A 136 -17.96 -4.24 -6.34
C LEU A 136 -16.81 -3.39 -6.89
N GLU A 137 -16.49 -3.49 -8.17
CA GLU A 137 -15.44 -2.69 -8.81
C GLU A 137 -15.72 -1.19 -8.68
N LYS A 138 -16.98 -0.77 -8.88
CA LYS A 138 -17.39 0.63 -8.65
C LYS A 138 -17.25 1.06 -7.19
N GLU A 139 -17.61 0.19 -6.25
CA GLU A 139 -17.51 0.48 -4.81
C GLU A 139 -16.05 0.56 -4.36
N ILE A 140 -15.19 -0.31 -4.88
CA ILE A 140 -13.73 -0.32 -4.69
C ILE A 140 -13.15 1.00 -5.19
N GLN A 141 -13.43 1.37 -6.45
CA GLN A 141 -12.92 2.61 -7.02
C GLN A 141 -13.36 3.84 -6.22
N LYS A 142 -14.64 3.90 -5.83
CA LYS A 142 -15.15 4.99 -4.99
C LYS A 142 -14.42 5.07 -3.65
N THR A 143 -14.25 3.94 -2.97
CA THR A 143 -13.58 3.89 -1.65
C THR A 143 -12.10 4.28 -1.78
N ASP A 144 -11.44 3.84 -2.85
CA ASP A 144 -10.05 4.19 -3.15
C ASP A 144 -9.89 5.71 -3.40
N ASP A 145 -10.79 6.30 -4.18
CA ASP A 145 -10.80 7.76 -4.42
C ASP A 145 -11.11 8.55 -3.13
N GLU A 146 -11.99 8.05 -2.26
CA GLU A 146 -12.24 8.65 -0.94
C GLU A 146 -10.99 8.65 -0.05
N ILE A 147 -10.25 7.54 -0.03
CA ILE A 147 -8.96 7.44 0.68
C ILE A 147 -7.95 8.44 0.12
N ASP A 148 -7.81 8.53 -1.20
CA ASP A 148 -6.90 9.50 -1.83
C ASP A 148 -7.24 10.94 -1.41
N GLN A 149 -8.52 11.30 -1.39
CA GLN A 149 -8.96 12.64 -0.95
C GLN A 149 -8.63 12.90 0.53
N GLU A 150 -8.74 11.89 1.39
CA GLU A 150 -8.34 11.98 2.80
C GLU A 150 -6.83 12.13 2.95
N VAL A 151 -6.05 11.36 2.17
CA VAL A 151 -4.59 11.49 2.11
C VAL A 151 -4.19 12.88 1.63
N TYR A 152 -4.77 13.41 0.55
CA TYR A 152 -4.49 14.76 0.09
C TYR A 152 -4.72 15.83 1.17
N LYS A 153 -5.79 15.69 1.98
CA LYS A 153 -6.04 16.59 3.12
C LYS A 153 -4.93 16.52 4.17
N ILE A 154 -4.45 15.33 4.50
CA ILE A 154 -3.34 15.15 5.48
C ILE A 154 -2.08 15.91 5.04
N TYR A 155 -1.79 15.91 3.74
CA TYR A 155 -0.59 16.55 3.20
C TYR A 155 -0.81 17.99 2.77
N GLY A 156 -2.04 18.51 2.81
CA GLY A 156 -2.37 19.87 2.42
C GLY A 156 -2.35 20.10 0.91
N ILE A 157 -2.66 19.06 0.12
CA ILE A 157 -2.60 19.10 -1.34
C ILE A 157 -3.84 19.80 -1.92
N THR A 158 -3.59 20.84 -2.70
CA THR A 158 -4.62 21.66 -3.39
C THR A 158 -5.27 20.92 -4.56
N LYS A 159 -6.39 21.45 -5.09
CA LYS A 159 -7.10 20.82 -6.20
C LYS A 159 -6.28 20.86 -7.50
N GLU A 160 -5.52 21.92 -7.70
CA GLU A 160 -4.61 22.08 -8.83
C GLU A 160 -3.49 21.04 -8.76
N GLU A 161 -2.91 20.82 -7.56
CA GLU A 161 -1.88 19.80 -7.35
C GLU A 161 -2.43 18.38 -7.49
N GLN A 162 -3.66 18.12 -7.02
CA GLN A 162 -4.34 16.83 -7.22
C GLN A 162 -4.41 16.47 -8.71
N LYS A 163 -4.80 17.44 -9.55
CA LYS A 163 -4.86 17.22 -11.00
C LYS A 163 -3.48 16.86 -11.58
N ILE A 164 -2.42 17.56 -11.17
CA ILE A 164 -1.04 17.26 -11.61
C ILE A 164 -0.63 15.84 -11.18
N ILE A 165 -0.93 15.47 -9.93
CA ILE A 165 -0.63 14.14 -9.39
C ILE A 165 -1.34 13.07 -10.22
N GLU A 166 -2.65 13.21 -10.42
CA GLU A 166 -3.46 12.21 -11.12
C GLU A 166 -3.10 12.10 -12.60
N GLU A 167 -2.81 13.21 -13.28
CA GLU A 167 -2.36 13.22 -14.68
C GLU A 167 -1.00 12.55 -14.84
N SER A 168 -0.11 12.67 -13.85
CA SER A 168 1.20 12.05 -13.93
C SER A 168 1.17 10.52 -13.83
N LEU A 169 0.10 9.95 -13.27
CA LEU A 169 -0.05 8.51 -12.99
C LEU A 169 -0.84 7.76 -14.07
N LYS A 170 -1.38 8.47 -15.06
CA LYS A 170 -1.99 7.90 -16.27
C LYS A 170 -0.90 7.36 -17.20
#